data_AF-A0A953RBP2-F1
#
_entry.id   AF-A0A953RBP2-F1
#
_cell.length_a   1.000
_cell.length_b   1.000
_cell.length_c   1.000
_cell.angle_alpha   90.00
_cell.angle_beta   90.00
_cell.angle_gamma   90.00
#
_symmetry.space_group_name_H-M   'P 1'
#
loop_
_entity.id
_entity.type
_entity.pdbx_description
1 polymer ?
#
loop_
_entity_poly.entity_id
_entity_poly.type
_entity_poly.pdbx_seq_one_letter_code
_entity_poly.pdbx_strand_id
1 'polypeptide(L)'
;MREVRTVKVQGLRAEKREGKQYLSGHVAVFGAVAEIGAGNKMFRERVMPGAFARAIREGQDVRHLQNHDPNRVLGRTSVKTTVLSEDETGLRFETLLPDTSYARDLAVLVDRGDVNEGSFGFECRAGGDRWVKEGGIEIRDLVDVDLFDVSTVTFPAYTGTNAELSQRAMFPDGLPAEIRSRLERPAASAPAPDVRVKESRQRLGVLVAMPARAPEFRAAVQADGTCELSVYGDIGEDFWSFTGGITAKWVRTQLDAAPYKQVRVCINSAGGDAFEAIAIYNVLRAQGRPVAVRVDGLAASAASIVAMAGDTIVMGSNCLMMIHNASDGCYGTADEHAAMADALDTISTAIAQTYVDRTKMPMASVQKLMDAETWMNAADCLAKGFCTEVSAAAKPAEGDEDPEEEMLAMAQSSRSLQAHRNVPERLKAPAVVRVPSVDAALESRRQRLRLAMAR
;
A
#
# COMPACT_ATOMS: atom_id res chain seq x y z
N MET A 1 9.51 14.51 5.62
CA MET A 1 8.71 13.42 5.00
C MET A 1 7.27 13.65 5.43
N ARG A 2 6.31 13.71 4.49
CA ARG A 2 4.89 13.81 4.85
C ARG A 2 4.41 12.45 5.37
N GLU A 3 3.87 12.47 6.56
CA GLU A 3 3.27 11.35 7.27
C GLU A 3 1.75 11.56 7.33
N VAL A 4 0.96 10.48 7.36
CA VAL A 4 -0.50 10.55 7.52
C VAL A 4 -0.90 9.65 8.67
N ARG A 5 -1.83 10.11 9.52
CA ARG A 5 -2.48 9.30 10.56
C ARG A 5 -3.98 9.39 10.42
N THR A 6 -4.61 8.24 10.50
CA THR A 6 -6.06 8.14 10.41
C THR A 6 -6.62 7.65 11.72
N VAL A 7 -7.42 8.46 12.40
CA VAL A 7 -8.02 8.10 13.68
C VAL A 7 -9.49 7.74 13.53
N LYS A 8 -10.00 6.96 14.48
CA LYS A 8 -11.43 6.91 14.67
C LYS A 8 -11.94 8.29 15.09
N VAL A 9 -12.76 8.96 14.29
CA VAL A 9 -13.27 10.29 14.67
C VAL A 9 -14.37 10.09 15.69
N GLN A 10 -14.15 10.58 16.91
CA GLN A 10 -15.27 10.75 17.83
C GLN A 10 -16.08 11.98 17.43
N GLY A 11 -17.40 11.81 17.30
CA GLY A 11 -18.33 12.92 17.13
C GLY A 11 -18.36 13.59 15.75
N LEU A 12 -18.02 12.87 14.66
CA LEU A 12 -18.21 13.38 13.29
C LEU A 12 -19.70 13.67 13.05
N ARG A 13 -20.02 14.91 12.69
CA ARG A 13 -21.41 15.37 12.52
C ARG A 13 -21.53 16.31 11.33
N ALA A 14 -22.53 16.03 10.50
CA ALA A 14 -23.03 16.98 9.51
C ALA A 14 -24.20 17.77 10.11
N GLU A 15 -24.16 19.09 10.05
CA GLU A 15 -25.20 19.96 10.60
C GLU A 15 -25.59 21.05 9.60
N LYS A 16 -26.89 21.41 9.56
CA LYS A 16 -27.37 22.56 8.79
C LYS A 16 -27.63 23.75 9.70
N ARG A 17 -26.97 24.88 9.44
CA ARG A 17 -27.16 26.15 10.15
C ARG A 17 -27.42 27.25 9.14
N GLU A 18 -28.53 27.96 9.27
CA GLU A 18 -28.88 29.10 8.40
C GLU A 18 -28.81 28.76 6.89
N GLY A 19 -29.24 27.56 6.51
CA GLY A 19 -29.21 27.08 5.12
C GLY A 19 -27.83 26.65 4.61
N LYS A 20 -26.77 26.74 5.42
CA LYS A 20 -25.42 26.26 5.11
C LYS A 20 -25.15 24.92 5.79
N GLN A 21 -24.35 24.07 5.14
CA GLN A 21 -23.99 22.76 5.66
C GLN A 21 -22.58 22.76 6.23
N TYR A 22 -22.45 22.26 7.45
CA TYR A 22 -21.19 22.19 8.18
C TYR A 22 -20.85 20.73 8.50
N LEU A 23 -19.56 20.42 8.49
CA LEU A 23 -18.99 19.17 8.96
C LEU A 23 -18.06 19.48 10.13
N SER A 24 -18.19 18.77 11.24
CA SER A 24 -17.33 18.96 12.41
C SER A 24 -17.00 17.64 13.09
N GLY A 25 -15.85 17.57 13.76
CA GLY A 25 -15.38 16.37 14.46
C GLY A 25 -13.91 16.49 14.88
N HIS A 26 -13.33 15.39 15.36
CA HIS A 26 -11.93 15.30 15.79
C HIS A 26 -11.10 14.38 14.91
N VAL A 27 -10.11 14.93 14.19
CA VAL A 27 -9.21 14.15 13.31
C VAL A 27 -7.97 13.63 14.00
N ALA A 28 -7.76 13.97 15.28
CA ALA A 28 -6.76 13.34 16.14
C ALA A 28 -7.34 13.27 17.55
N VAL A 29 -7.01 12.22 18.30
CA VAL A 29 -7.35 12.09 19.73
C VAL A 29 -6.06 12.07 20.53
N PHE A 30 -5.96 12.93 21.53
CA PHE A 30 -4.79 13.01 22.38
C PHE A 30 -4.68 11.82 23.33
N GLY A 31 -3.45 11.41 23.62
CA GLY A 31 -3.19 10.37 24.62
C GLY A 31 -3.46 8.93 24.15
N ALA A 32 -4.20 8.74 23.06
CA ALA A 32 -4.47 7.43 22.48
C ALA A 32 -3.20 6.87 21.83
N VAL A 33 -2.75 5.71 22.30
CA VAL A 33 -1.65 4.96 21.68
C VAL A 33 -2.21 4.15 20.52
N ALA A 34 -1.52 4.19 19.39
CA ALA A 34 -1.84 3.38 18.23
C ALA A 34 -0.62 2.71 17.64
N GLU A 35 -0.88 1.63 16.91
CA GLU A 35 0.16 0.86 16.23
C GLU A 35 0.26 1.36 14.79
N ILE A 36 1.46 1.80 14.41
CA ILE A 36 1.78 2.44 13.14
C ILE A 36 2.78 1.57 12.39
N GLY A 37 2.47 1.28 11.13
CA GLY A 37 3.27 0.40 10.28
C GLY A 37 2.73 -1.02 10.21
N ALA A 38 3.46 -1.89 9.54
CA ALA A 38 3.09 -3.29 9.34
C ALA A 38 4.32 -4.19 9.50
N GLY A 39 4.11 -5.42 9.97
CA GLY A 39 5.16 -6.40 10.20
C GLY A 39 6.26 -5.89 11.14
N ASN A 40 7.52 -6.12 10.78
CA ASN A 40 8.68 -5.80 11.62
C ASN A 40 9.00 -4.29 11.74
N LYS A 41 8.21 -3.42 11.09
CA LYS A 41 8.33 -1.95 11.17
C LYS A 41 7.16 -1.33 11.92
N MET A 42 6.39 -2.15 12.65
CA MET A 42 5.35 -1.66 13.55
C MET A 42 5.97 -0.94 14.74
N PHE A 43 5.54 0.29 14.98
CA PHE A 43 5.90 1.06 16.16
C PHE A 43 4.65 1.67 16.76
N ARG A 44 4.68 1.97 18.06
CA ARG A 44 3.55 2.63 18.71
C ARG A 44 3.72 4.13 18.66
N GLU A 45 2.63 4.85 18.45
CA GLU A 45 2.63 6.31 18.41
C GLU A 45 1.46 6.88 19.20
N ARG A 46 1.66 8.04 19.80
CA ARG A 46 0.65 8.77 20.55
C ARG A 46 0.75 10.25 20.22
N VAL A 47 -0.39 10.88 19.97
CA VAL A 47 -0.44 12.33 19.78
C VAL A 47 -0.56 13.01 21.14
N MET A 48 0.34 13.94 21.44
CA MET A 48 0.34 14.65 22.71
C MET A 48 -0.50 15.93 22.63
N PRO A 49 -1.15 16.35 23.74
CA PRO A 49 -1.76 17.66 23.81
C PRO A 49 -0.75 18.76 23.45
N GLY A 50 -1.17 19.71 22.59
CA GLY A 50 -0.30 20.77 22.09
C GLY A 50 0.45 20.44 20.79
N ALA A 51 0.34 19.21 20.27
CA ALA A 51 1.05 18.81 19.05
C ALA A 51 0.72 19.65 17.81
N PHE A 52 -0.46 20.25 17.75
CA PHE A 52 -0.94 21.09 16.65
C PHE A 52 -1.00 22.57 17.01
N ALA A 53 -0.78 22.93 18.28
CA ALA A 53 -0.92 24.29 18.80
C ALA A 53 -0.07 25.30 18.01
N ARG A 54 1.17 24.93 17.65
CA ARG A 54 2.04 25.78 16.83
C ARG A 54 1.49 25.92 15.42
N ALA A 55 1.14 24.83 14.74
CA ALA A 55 0.60 24.84 13.39
C ALA A 55 -0.64 25.75 13.27
N ILE A 56 -1.54 25.68 14.25
CA ILE A 56 -2.73 26.53 14.34
C ILE A 56 -2.34 27.99 14.57
N ARG A 57 -1.47 28.27 15.55
CA ARG A 57 -1.02 29.63 15.90
C ARG A 57 -0.29 30.34 14.75
N GLU A 58 0.54 29.61 14.01
CA GLU A 58 1.27 30.10 12.84
C GLU A 58 0.35 30.29 11.62
N GLY A 59 -0.90 29.83 11.69
CA GLY A 59 -1.85 29.93 10.59
C GLY A 59 -1.45 29.08 9.39
N GLN A 60 -0.90 27.88 9.64
CA GLN A 60 -0.55 26.95 8.56
C GLN A 60 -1.76 26.70 7.67
N ASP A 61 -1.47 26.63 6.38
CA ASP A 61 -2.49 26.50 5.36
C ASP A 61 -2.87 25.03 5.17
N VAL A 62 -3.91 24.63 5.88
CA VAL A 62 -4.40 23.24 5.96
C VAL A 62 -5.65 23.11 5.10
N ARG A 63 -5.67 22.10 4.22
CA ARG A 63 -6.89 21.73 3.47
C ARG A 63 -7.70 20.71 4.28
N HIS A 64 -9.02 20.83 4.25
CA HIS A 64 -9.89 19.72 4.59
C HIS A 64 -10.24 18.96 3.31
N LEU A 65 -9.88 17.69 3.21
CA LEU A 65 -10.12 16.84 2.05
C LEU A 65 -11.08 15.67 2.37
N GLN A 66 -11.67 15.08 1.34
CA GLN A 66 -12.25 13.74 1.44
C GLN A 66 -11.18 12.71 1.10
N ASN A 67 -10.94 11.72 1.97
CA ASN A 67 -9.97 10.63 1.72
C ASN A 67 -8.55 11.11 1.34
N HIS A 68 -8.09 12.26 1.85
CA HIS A 68 -6.83 12.91 1.48
C HIS A 68 -6.66 13.20 -0.02
N ASP A 69 -7.73 13.10 -0.82
CA ASP A 69 -7.67 13.37 -2.26
C ASP A 69 -7.61 14.89 -2.50
N PRO A 70 -6.52 15.43 -3.06
CA PRO A 70 -6.38 16.86 -3.32
C PRO A 70 -7.41 17.39 -4.33
N ASN A 71 -8.09 16.51 -5.08
CA ASN A 71 -9.17 16.87 -6.00
C ASN A 71 -10.55 16.95 -5.33
N ARG A 72 -10.68 16.51 -4.07
CA ARG A 72 -11.94 16.51 -3.31
C ARG A 72 -11.85 17.42 -2.09
N VAL A 73 -11.65 18.72 -2.35
CA VAL A 73 -11.51 19.74 -1.31
C VAL A 73 -12.86 20.06 -0.67
N LEU A 74 -12.93 19.95 0.66
CA LEU A 74 -14.08 20.29 1.49
C LEU A 74 -13.94 21.68 2.13
N GLY A 75 -12.70 22.14 2.37
CA GLY A 75 -12.45 23.45 2.96
C GLY A 75 -10.97 23.74 3.12
N ARG A 76 -10.63 24.94 3.60
CA ARG A 76 -9.25 25.37 3.78
C ARG A 76 -9.13 26.46 4.84
N THR A 77 -8.09 26.40 5.66
CA THR A 77 -7.88 27.33 6.79
C THR A 77 -7.48 28.73 6.35
N SER A 78 -6.76 28.88 5.23
CA SER A 78 -6.32 30.19 4.73
C SER A 78 -7.47 31.10 4.29
N VAL A 79 -8.59 30.50 3.84
CA VAL A 79 -9.81 31.21 3.41
C VAL A 79 -10.97 31.02 4.39
N LYS A 80 -10.70 30.49 5.58
CA LYS A 80 -11.64 30.37 6.71
C LYS A 80 -12.90 29.55 6.43
N THR A 81 -12.89 28.69 5.41
CA THR A 81 -13.96 27.69 5.20
C THR A 81 -13.75 26.45 6.08
N THR A 82 -12.53 26.23 6.58
CA THR A 82 -12.22 25.30 7.66
C THR A 82 -11.58 26.04 8.82
N VAL A 83 -12.01 25.74 10.04
CA VAL A 83 -11.43 26.21 11.29
C VAL A 83 -10.92 25.00 12.06
N LEU A 84 -9.68 25.09 12.57
CA LEU A 84 -9.06 24.07 13.41
C LEU A 84 -8.85 24.64 14.81
N SER A 85 -9.03 23.79 15.82
CA SER A 85 -8.79 24.10 17.23
C SER A 85 -8.36 22.84 17.98
N GLU A 86 -7.55 22.99 19.02
CA GLU A 86 -7.34 21.92 19.99
C GLU A 86 -8.32 22.08 21.15
N ASP A 87 -8.86 20.96 21.63
CA ASP A 87 -9.58 20.86 22.90
C ASP A 87 -9.03 19.71 23.76
N GLU A 88 -9.68 19.39 24.87
CA GLU A 88 -9.25 18.32 25.78
C GLU A 88 -9.23 16.93 25.12
N THR A 89 -9.99 16.75 24.03
CA THR A 89 -10.07 15.47 23.31
C THR A 89 -9.00 15.37 22.23
N GLY A 90 -8.75 16.44 21.47
CA GLY A 90 -7.80 16.39 20.35
C GLY A 90 -7.89 17.53 19.34
N LEU A 91 -7.49 17.25 18.10
CA LEU A 91 -7.58 18.21 16.99
C LEU A 91 -8.99 18.23 16.43
N ARG A 92 -9.76 19.25 16.82
CA ARG A 92 -11.11 19.51 16.33
C ARG A 92 -11.07 20.34 15.05
N PHE A 93 -11.98 20.03 14.13
CA PHE A 93 -12.26 20.85 12.96
C PHE A 93 -13.74 21.23 12.89
N GLU A 94 -14.00 22.35 12.22
CA GLU A 94 -15.33 22.72 11.72
C GLU A 94 -15.15 23.26 10.29
N THR A 95 -15.94 22.75 9.36
CA THR A 95 -15.81 23.07 7.93
C THR A 95 -17.16 23.40 7.33
N LEU A 96 -17.25 24.58 6.73
CA LEU A 96 -18.35 24.96 5.86
C LEU A 96 -18.19 24.21 4.53
N LEU A 97 -19.08 23.26 4.25
CA LEU A 97 -19.02 22.45 3.05
C LEU A 97 -19.38 23.25 1.80
N PRO A 98 -18.66 23.07 0.68
CA PRO A 98 -19.00 23.67 -0.59
C PRO A 98 -20.22 22.97 -1.20
N ASP A 99 -20.94 23.68 -2.08
CA ASP A 99 -22.11 23.13 -2.78
C ASP A 99 -21.73 22.26 -3.99
N THR A 100 -20.86 21.26 -3.76
CA THR A 100 -20.43 20.27 -4.76
C THR A 100 -21.13 18.94 -4.50
N SER A 101 -21.25 18.10 -5.53
CA SER A 101 -21.91 16.80 -5.38
C SER A 101 -21.21 15.93 -4.33
N TYR A 102 -19.89 15.80 -4.38
CA TYR A 102 -19.17 14.96 -3.42
C TYR A 102 -19.26 15.46 -1.97
N ALA A 103 -19.37 16.77 -1.73
CA ALA A 103 -19.54 17.32 -0.39
C ALA A 103 -20.97 17.11 0.15
N ARG A 104 -22.00 17.27 -0.70
CA ARG A 104 -23.39 16.96 -0.34
C ARG A 104 -23.56 15.46 -0.05
N ASP A 105 -23.03 14.61 -0.93
CA ASP A 105 -23.09 13.16 -0.80
C ASP A 105 -22.34 12.71 0.47
N LEU A 106 -21.14 13.25 0.72
CA LEU A 106 -20.39 12.98 1.94
C LEU A 106 -21.21 13.34 3.19
N ALA A 107 -21.87 14.49 3.20
CA ALA A 107 -22.63 14.90 4.36
C ALA A 107 -23.84 13.98 4.62
N VAL A 108 -24.45 13.41 3.58
CA VAL A 108 -25.48 12.36 3.72
C VAL A 108 -24.86 11.08 4.31
N LEU A 109 -23.70 10.66 3.80
CA LEU A 109 -23.00 9.46 4.30
C LEU A 109 -22.58 9.62 5.77
N VAL A 110 -22.19 10.82 6.18
CA VAL A 110 -21.87 11.14 7.58
C VAL A 110 -23.11 11.11 8.46
N ASP A 111 -24.22 11.71 8.01
CA ASP A 111 -25.49 11.71 8.74
C ASP A 111 -26.02 10.28 8.94
N ARG A 112 -25.87 9.43 7.93
CA ARG A 112 -26.21 7.99 7.99
C ARG A 112 -25.22 7.15 8.81
N GLY A 113 -24.04 7.69 9.11
CA GLY A 113 -22.96 6.99 9.80
C GLY A 113 -22.14 6.03 8.92
N ASP A 114 -22.31 6.04 7.60
CA ASP A 114 -21.49 5.24 6.67
C ASP A 114 -20.05 5.74 6.58
N VAL A 115 -19.86 7.04 6.82
CA VAL A 115 -18.55 7.70 6.92
C VAL A 115 -18.49 8.38 8.27
N ASN A 116 -17.64 7.88 9.16
CA ASN A 116 -17.57 8.35 10.54
C ASN A 116 -16.12 8.54 11.03
N GLU A 117 -15.13 8.44 10.13
CA GLU A 117 -13.71 8.50 10.47
C GLU A 117 -13.00 9.70 9.85
N GLY A 118 -11.76 9.93 10.29
CA GLY A 118 -11.00 11.10 9.88
C GLY A 118 -9.54 11.01 10.24
N SER A 119 -8.79 11.96 9.71
CA SER A 119 -7.37 11.76 9.47
C SER A 119 -6.66 13.09 9.35
N PHE A 120 -5.34 13.09 9.52
CA PHE A 120 -4.51 14.26 9.33
C PHE A 120 -3.18 13.90 8.69
N GLY A 121 -2.77 14.72 7.74
CA GLY A 121 -1.46 14.67 7.10
C GLY A 121 -0.53 15.69 7.74
N PHE A 122 0.66 15.28 8.12
CA PHE A 122 1.61 16.09 8.87
C PHE A 122 3.07 15.82 8.48
N GLU A 123 3.99 16.65 8.96
CA GLU A 123 5.42 16.37 8.97
C GLU A 123 5.96 16.60 10.38
N CYS A 124 6.74 15.63 10.86
CA CYS A 124 7.42 15.76 12.14
C CYS A 124 8.74 16.51 11.93
N ARG A 125 8.88 17.67 12.58
CA ARG A 125 10.12 18.46 12.57
C ARG A 125 11.18 17.80 13.46
N ALA A 126 12.44 18.22 13.31
CA ALA A 126 13.48 17.84 14.26
C ALA A 126 13.08 18.30 15.68
N GLY A 127 12.94 17.34 16.60
CA GLY A 127 12.47 17.57 17.97
C GLY A 127 10.95 17.67 18.11
N GLY A 128 10.19 17.44 17.04
CA GLY A 128 8.72 17.37 17.05
C GLY A 128 8.17 16.02 17.53
N ASP A 129 9.04 15.05 17.76
CA ASP A 129 8.74 13.77 18.37
C ASP A 129 9.75 13.41 19.45
N ARG A 130 9.37 12.44 20.28
CA ARG A 130 10.27 11.77 21.21
C ARG A 130 9.86 10.32 21.38
N TRP A 131 10.83 9.46 21.61
CA TRP A 131 10.58 8.06 21.94
C TRP A 131 10.58 7.88 23.45
N VAL A 132 9.48 7.35 23.98
CA VAL A 132 9.31 7.03 25.39
C VAL A 132 9.15 5.53 25.56
N LYS A 133 9.63 5.01 26.70
CA LYS A 133 9.47 3.60 27.04
C LYS A 133 8.49 3.48 28.20
N GLU A 134 7.31 2.95 27.94
CA GLU A 134 6.23 2.76 28.92
C GLU A 134 5.87 1.26 28.97
N GLY A 135 5.92 0.65 30.16
CA GLY A 135 5.57 -0.78 30.31
C GLY A 135 6.45 -1.74 29.50
N GLY A 136 7.67 -1.35 29.15
CA GLY A 136 8.57 -2.14 28.30
C GLY A 136 8.35 -1.94 26.79
N ILE A 137 7.35 -1.16 26.39
CA ILE A 137 7.06 -0.84 24.99
C ILE A 137 7.60 0.54 24.62
N GLU A 138 8.21 0.66 23.45
CA GLU A 138 8.61 1.94 22.87
C GLU A 138 7.43 2.60 22.15
N ILE A 139 7.15 3.86 22.51
CA ILE A 139 6.07 4.68 21.95
C ILE A 139 6.69 5.99 21.47
N ARG A 140 6.41 6.39 20.24
CA ARG A 140 6.71 7.70 19.69
C ARG A 140 5.62 8.68 20.11
N ASP A 141 5.94 9.60 20.99
CA ASP A 141 5.08 10.74 21.29
C ASP A 141 5.28 11.80 20.20
N LEU A 142 4.22 12.17 19.48
CA LEU A 142 4.20 13.36 18.63
C LEU A 142 3.90 14.58 19.50
N VAL A 143 4.84 15.52 19.56
CA VAL A 143 4.82 16.69 20.45
C VAL A 143 4.67 18.00 19.66
N ASP A 144 5.12 18.04 18.41
CA ASP A 144 4.95 19.19 17.50
C ASP A 144 5.00 18.73 16.05
N VAL A 145 4.02 19.14 15.25
CA VAL A 145 3.91 18.77 13.84
C VAL A 145 3.59 19.97 12.95
N ASP A 146 4.03 19.93 11.70
CA ASP A 146 3.47 20.76 10.63
C ASP A 146 2.27 20.05 10.02
N LEU A 147 1.14 20.74 9.83
CA LEU A 147 -0.07 20.19 9.25
C LEU A 147 -0.18 20.54 7.76
N PHE A 148 -0.44 19.54 6.93
CA PHE A 148 -0.74 19.72 5.51
C PHE A 148 -2.23 19.70 5.23
N ASP A 149 -2.91 18.71 5.79
CA ASP A 149 -4.34 18.50 5.59
C ASP A 149 -4.98 17.79 6.78
N VAL A 150 -6.29 17.97 6.89
CA VAL A 150 -7.18 17.12 7.65
C VAL A 150 -8.14 16.46 6.67
N SER A 151 -8.64 15.28 6.98
CA SER A 151 -9.49 14.54 6.05
C SER A 151 -10.62 13.81 6.75
N THR A 152 -11.78 13.79 6.12
CA THR A 152 -12.87 12.87 6.47
C THR A 152 -12.72 11.62 5.62
N VAL A 153 -12.67 10.43 6.23
CA VAL A 153 -12.27 9.21 5.53
C VAL A 153 -13.20 8.02 5.76
N THR A 154 -13.22 7.09 4.80
CA THR A 154 -14.03 5.86 4.86
C THR A 154 -13.35 4.69 5.57
N PHE A 155 -12.01 4.65 5.62
CA PHE A 155 -11.25 3.54 6.20
C PHE A 155 -10.23 4.05 7.21
N PRO A 156 -10.34 3.69 8.50
CA PRO A 156 -9.42 4.13 9.53
C PRO A 156 -8.11 3.33 9.57
N ALA A 157 -6.99 3.97 9.91
CA ALA A 157 -5.71 3.31 10.22
C ALA A 157 -5.56 3.01 11.72
N TYR A 158 -6.21 3.81 12.60
CA TYR A 158 -6.30 3.53 14.03
C TYR A 158 -7.63 2.81 14.27
N THR A 159 -7.63 1.50 14.11
CA THR A 159 -8.54 0.66 14.86
C THR A 159 -7.71 0.05 15.97
N GLY A 160 -8.12 0.23 17.23
CA GLY A 160 -7.79 -0.79 18.21
C GLY A 160 -8.26 -2.12 17.60
N THR A 161 -7.29 -3.00 17.35
CA THR A 161 -7.46 -4.42 16.98
C THR A 161 -8.72 -4.73 16.18
N ASN A 162 -8.66 -4.69 14.85
CA ASN A 162 -9.74 -5.21 14.02
C ASN A 162 -9.24 -5.80 12.70
N ALA A 163 -8.59 -6.96 12.80
CA ALA A 163 -8.69 -8.00 11.77
C ALA A 163 -10.07 -8.70 11.77
N GLU A 164 -10.97 -8.39 12.72
CA GLU A 164 -12.28 -9.04 12.87
C GLU A 164 -13.38 -8.53 11.91
N LEU A 165 -13.27 -7.32 11.35
CA LEU A 165 -14.35 -6.77 10.51
C LEU A 165 -14.48 -7.44 9.13
N SER A 166 -13.52 -8.27 8.72
CA SER A 166 -13.62 -9.07 7.49
C SER A 166 -14.37 -10.40 7.66
N GLN A 167 -14.62 -10.87 8.89
CA GLN A 167 -15.30 -12.16 9.10
C GLN A 167 -16.82 -12.03 9.26
N ARG A 168 -17.31 -10.92 9.83
CA ARG A 168 -18.76 -10.74 10.03
C ARG A 168 -19.53 -10.46 8.73
N ALA A 169 -18.83 -10.06 7.67
CA ALA A 169 -19.39 -9.90 6.33
C ALA A 169 -19.51 -11.23 5.55
N MET A 170 -18.84 -12.31 6.00
CA MET A 170 -18.84 -13.61 5.30
C MET A 170 -19.96 -14.57 5.71
N PHE A 171 -20.56 -14.40 6.90
CA PHE A 171 -21.62 -15.30 7.40
C PHE A 171 -22.77 -14.52 8.05
N PRO A 172 -23.68 -13.91 7.26
CA PRO A 172 -24.77 -13.08 7.78
C PRO A 172 -25.76 -13.83 8.69
N ASP A 173 -25.84 -15.15 8.58
CA ASP A 173 -26.76 -16.01 9.35
C ASP A 173 -26.10 -16.79 10.50
N GLY A 174 -24.81 -16.53 10.79
CA GLY A 174 -24.05 -17.21 11.86
C GLY A 174 -23.35 -18.52 11.44
N LEU A 175 -22.46 -19.02 12.31
CA LEU A 175 -21.64 -20.21 12.07
C LEU A 175 -22.46 -21.52 12.12
N PRO A 176 -22.27 -22.45 11.16
CA PRO A 176 -22.90 -23.78 11.18
C PRO A 176 -22.64 -24.58 12.45
N ALA A 177 -23.62 -25.39 12.85
CA ALA A 177 -23.63 -26.10 14.14
C ALA A 177 -22.42 -27.04 14.35
N GLU A 178 -21.83 -27.59 13.28
CA GLU A 178 -20.64 -28.45 13.38
C GLU A 178 -19.38 -27.72 13.87
N ILE A 179 -19.32 -26.39 13.71
CA ILE A 179 -18.15 -25.57 14.10
C ILE A 179 -18.29 -25.13 15.57
N ARG A 180 -19.53 -24.86 16.01
CA ARG A 180 -19.83 -24.42 17.38
C ARG A 180 -19.41 -25.44 18.44
N SER A 181 -19.59 -26.74 18.16
CA SER A 181 -19.27 -27.81 19.13
C SER A 181 -17.77 -28.03 19.35
N ARG A 182 -16.90 -27.44 18.52
CA ARG A 182 -15.43 -27.58 18.63
C ARG A 182 -14.79 -26.49 19.50
N LEU A 183 -15.50 -25.39 19.73
CA LEU A 183 -15.01 -24.20 20.45
C LEU A 183 -15.19 -24.26 21.97
N GLU A 184 -16.01 -25.17 22.50
CA GLU A 184 -16.40 -25.14 23.93
C GLU A 184 -15.49 -25.95 24.89
N ARG A 185 -14.20 -26.17 24.59
CA ARG A 185 -13.28 -26.88 25.51
C ARG A 185 -12.33 -25.92 26.24
N PRO A 186 -12.39 -25.78 27.57
CA PRO A 186 -11.50 -24.88 28.31
C PRO A 186 -10.27 -25.59 28.91
N ALA A 187 -9.10 -24.96 28.81
CA ALA A 187 -7.95 -25.15 29.71
C ALA A 187 -7.01 -23.95 29.55
N ALA A 188 -6.81 -23.07 30.54
CA ALA A 188 -6.05 -23.20 31.80
C ALA A 188 -4.70 -22.46 31.69
N SER A 189 -4.52 -21.44 32.54
CA SER A 189 -3.40 -20.49 32.52
C SER A 189 -2.22 -20.94 33.39
N ALA A 190 -0.99 -20.68 32.92
CA ALA A 190 0.22 -20.62 33.74
C ALA A 190 1.27 -19.66 33.12
N PRO A 191 2.13 -19.01 33.94
CA PRO A 191 2.90 -17.83 33.53
C PRO A 191 4.31 -18.14 33.00
N ALA A 192 4.88 -17.21 32.23
CA ALA A 192 6.20 -17.32 31.59
C ALA A 192 7.37 -16.85 32.50
N PRO A 193 8.60 -17.39 32.31
CA PRO A 193 9.78 -17.01 33.07
C PRO A 193 10.62 -15.90 32.42
N ASP A 194 11.48 -15.32 33.26
CA ASP A 194 12.38 -14.18 33.07
C ASP A 194 13.67 -14.54 32.31
N VAL A 195 14.09 -13.75 31.29
CA VAL A 195 15.39 -13.88 30.62
C VAL A 195 16.02 -12.53 30.30
N ARG A 196 17.27 -12.38 30.73
CA ARG A 196 18.15 -11.21 30.62
C ARG A 196 18.64 -10.93 29.20
N VAL A 197 18.72 -9.63 28.90
CA VAL A 197 19.25 -9.04 27.65
C VAL A 197 20.77 -8.97 27.67
N LYS A 198 21.41 -9.25 26.52
CA LYS A 198 22.75 -8.76 26.19
C LYS A 198 22.64 -7.64 25.17
N GLU A 199 23.25 -6.50 25.49
CA GLU A 199 23.36 -5.35 24.60
C GLU A 199 24.29 -5.62 23.41
N SER A 200 23.87 -5.21 22.21
CA SER A 200 24.78 -4.97 21.09
C SER A 200 24.40 -3.65 20.40
N ARG A 201 25.14 -2.60 20.74
CA ARG A 201 25.27 -1.40 19.91
C ARG A 201 26.00 -1.79 18.62
N GLN A 202 25.52 -1.34 17.45
CA GLN A 202 26.39 -0.74 16.41
C GLN A 202 25.61 -0.08 15.25
N ARG A 203 25.91 1.22 15.08
CA ARG A 203 26.12 1.98 13.83
C ARG A 203 24.91 2.43 13.00
N LEU A 204 24.46 3.65 13.31
CA LEU A 204 23.77 4.56 12.38
C LEU A 204 24.70 4.92 11.21
N GLY A 205 24.33 4.52 10.00
CA GLY A 205 24.79 5.13 8.75
C GLY A 205 23.73 6.10 8.25
N VAL A 206 24.15 7.33 7.97
CA VAL A 206 23.33 8.44 7.44
C VAL A 206 22.78 8.06 6.07
N LEU A 207 21.45 7.97 5.92
CA LEU A 207 20.79 7.81 4.63
C LEU A 207 20.29 9.19 4.15
N VAL A 208 20.95 9.71 3.13
CA VAL A 208 20.47 10.87 2.36
C VAL A 208 19.24 10.41 1.58
N ALA A 209 18.07 11.00 1.88
CA ALA A 209 16.82 10.68 1.20
C ALA A 209 16.81 11.27 -0.22
N MET A 210 16.77 10.39 -1.22
CA MET A 210 16.42 10.75 -2.60
C MET A 210 14.89 10.86 -2.76
N PRO A 211 14.38 11.68 -3.70
CA PRO A 211 12.94 11.84 -3.90
C PRO A 211 12.34 10.55 -4.48
N ALA A 212 11.34 9.99 -3.80
CA ALA A 212 10.52 8.91 -4.35
C ALA A 212 9.75 9.44 -5.59
N ARG A 213 10.02 8.89 -6.78
CA ARG A 213 9.20 9.11 -7.98
C ARG A 213 7.88 8.35 -7.83
N ALA A 214 6.77 8.97 -8.24
CA ALA A 214 5.44 8.38 -8.22
C ALA A 214 5.35 7.15 -9.13
N PRO A 215 4.47 6.17 -8.83
CA PRO A 215 4.23 5.03 -9.71
C PRO A 215 3.75 5.48 -11.11
N GLU A 216 4.29 4.88 -12.17
CA GLU A 216 3.90 5.19 -13.55
C GLU A 216 2.69 4.34 -13.98
N PHE A 217 1.47 4.87 -13.81
CA PHE A 217 0.24 4.25 -14.32
C PHE A 217 0.04 4.63 -15.79
N ARG A 218 0.48 3.77 -16.71
CA ARG A 218 0.23 3.98 -18.14
C ARG A 218 -0.66 2.87 -18.68
N ALA A 219 -1.75 3.28 -19.29
CA ALA A 219 -2.46 2.48 -20.27
C ALA A 219 -2.54 3.24 -21.59
N ALA A 220 -2.18 2.56 -22.67
CA ALA A 220 -2.25 3.11 -24.01
C ALA A 220 -2.78 2.03 -24.95
N VAL A 221 -3.79 2.39 -25.76
CA VAL A 221 -4.14 1.57 -26.92
C VAL A 221 -3.16 1.93 -28.04
N GLN A 222 -2.30 0.99 -28.37
CA GLN A 222 -1.32 1.13 -29.44
C GLN A 222 -2.00 1.11 -30.80
N ALA A 223 -1.32 1.60 -31.84
CA ALA A 223 -1.86 1.66 -33.21
C ALA A 223 -2.24 0.27 -33.77
N ASP A 224 -1.65 -0.80 -33.24
CA ASP A 224 -1.97 -2.19 -33.59
C ASP A 224 -3.25 -2.73 -32.91
N GLY A 225 -3.86 -1.95 -32.00
CA GLY A 225 -5.04 -2.32 -31.22
C GLY A 225 -4.73 -3.06 -29.92
N THR A 226 -3.48 -3.06 -29.46
CA THR A 226 -3.09 -3.60 -28.16
C THR A 226 -3.40 -2.61 -27.04
N CYS A 227 -4.21 -2.99 -26.06
CA CYS A 227 -4.31 -2.27 -24.78
C CYS A 227 -3.14 -2.69 -23.90
N GLU A 228 -2.15 -1.82 -23.74
CA GLU A 228 -1.00 -2.08 -22.87
C GLU A 228 -1.29 -1.56 -21.45
N LEU A 229 -1.07 -2.39 -20.43
CA LEU A 229 -1.25 -2.09 -19.01
C LEU A 229 0.09 -2.25 -18.28
N SER A 230 0.57 -1.18 -17.64
CA SER A 230 1.80 -1.21 -16.83
C SER A 230 1.48 -1.49 -15.35
N VAL A 231 1.91 -2.64 -14.84
CA VAL A 231 1.79 -3.09 -13.44
C VAL A 231 3.13 -2.84 -12.73
N TYR A 232 3.43 -1.57 -12.47
CA TYR A 232 4.70 -1.07 -11.95
C TYR A 232 4.43 -0.41 -10.60
N GLY A 233 4.79 -1.07 -9.51
CA GLY A 233 4.44 -0.66 -8.14
C GLY A 233 3.69 -1.76 -7.37
N ASP A 234 3.14 -1.41 -6.22
CA ASP A 234 2.43 -2.36 -5.37
C ASP A 234 1.03 -2.67 -5.92
N ILE A 235 0.59 -3.92 -5.73
CA ILE A 235 -0.77 -4.36 -6.08
C ILE A 235 -1.73 -4.07 -4.93
N GLY A 236 -2.92 -3.60 -5.27
CA GLY A 236 -3.87 -3.07 -4.31
C GLY A 236 -3.81 -1.55 -4.26
N GLU A 237 -4.66 -0.97 -3.42
CA GLU A 237 -4.75 0.48 -3.28
C GLU A 237 -3.48 1.06 -2.63
N ASP A 238 -2.85 2.01 -3.31
CA ASP A 238 -1.78 2.81 -2.73
C ASP A 238 -2.37 4.03 -2.04
N PHE A 239 -2.75 3.84 -0.78
CA PHE A 239 -3.29 4.89 0.06
C PHE A 239 -2.24 5.94 0.47
N TRP A 240 -0.94 5.71 0.23
CA TRP A 240 0.17 6.56 0.67
C TRP A 240 0.74 7.49 -0.41
N SER A 241 0.64 7.15 -1.69
CA SER A 241 1.13 8.04 -2.75
C SER A 241 0.08 9.02 -3.29
N PHE A 242 -1.20 8.87 -2.94
CA PHE A 242 -2.32 9.66 -3.50
C PHE A 242 -2.44 9.57 -5.04
N THR A 243 -1.81 8.57 -5.66
CA THR A 243 -1.85 8.36 -7.12
C THR A 243 -2.80 7.24 -7.56
N GLY A 244 -3.47 6.58 -6.60
CA GLY A 244 -4.26 5.38 -6.84
C GLY A 244 -3.39 4.13 -6.87
N GLY A 245 -3.97 2.96 -6.64
CA GLY A 245 -3.24 1.69 -6.69
C GLY A 245 -3.46 0.89 -7.98
N ILE A 246 -2.65 -0.17 -8.18
CA ILE A 246 -2.93 -1.15 -9.23
C ILE A 246 -4.04 -2.07 -8.72
N THR A 247 -5.28 -1.72 -9.06
CA THR A 247 -6.50 -2.44 -8.63
C THR A 247 -7.29 -3.00 -9.80
N ALA A 248 -8.15 -3.97 -9.52
CA ALA A 248 -9.09 -4.51 -10.50
C ALA A 248 -9.99 -3.43 -11.10
N LYS A 249 -10.38 -2.43 -10.30
CA LYS A 249 -11.15 -1.27 -10.75
C LYS A 249 -10.35 -0.41 -11.74
N TRP A 250 -9.09 -0.13 -11.44
CA TRP A 250 -8.22 0.60 -12.36
C TRP A 250 -8.07 -0.17 -13.68
N VAL A 251 -7.75 -1.46 -13.63
CA VAL A 251 -7.62 -2.32 -14.83
C VAL A 251 -8.91 -2.27 -15.66
N ARG A 252 -10.08 -2.45 -15.04
CA ARG A 252 -11.36 -2.38 -15.75
C ARG A 252 -11.58 -1.02 -16.40
N THR A 253 -11.28 0.07 -15.71
CA THR A 253 -11.39 1.43 -16.25
C THR A 253 -10.53 1.61 -17.51
N GLN A 254 -9.30 1.07 -17.51
CA GLN A 254 -8.42 1.16 -18.68
C GLN A 254 -8.91 0.32 -19.86
N LEU A 255 -9.44 -0.87 -19.59
CA LEU A 255 -10.04 -1.72 -20.63
C LEU A 255 -11.30 -1.06 -21.21
N ASP A 256 -12.12 -0.41 -20.40
CA ASP A 256 -13.36 0.23 -20.86
C ASP A 256 -13.12 1.56 -21.61
N ALA A 257 -11.93 2.15 -21.49
CA ALA A 257 -11.62 3.47 -22.04
C ALA A 257 -11.64 3.52 -23.58
N ALA A 258 -11.27 2.43 -24.25
CA ALA A 258 -11.24 2.37 -25.71
C ALA A 258 -11.33 0.93 -26.24
N PRO A 259 -11.81 0.72 -27.47
CA PRO A 259 -11.78 -0.61 -28.10
C PRO A 259 -10.35 -1.13 -28.27
N TYR A 260 -10.15 -2.42 -28.00
CA TYR A 260 -8.86 -3.11 -28.17
C TYR A 260 -9.07 -4.52 -28.74
N LYS A 261 -8.03 -5.09 -29.35
CA LYS A 261 -8.03 -6.44 -29.92
C LYS A 261 -7.38 -7.46 -28.99
N GLN A 262 -6.41 -7.02 -28.20
CA GLN A 262 -5.67 -7.83 -27.24
C GLN A 262 -5.18 -6.96 -26.09
N VAL A 263 -4.83 -7.60 -24.97
CA VAL A 263 -4.26 -6.94 -23.79
C VAL A 263 -2.80 -7.34 -23.66
N ARG A 264 -1.92 -6.37 -23.39
CA ARG A 264 -0.54 -6.62 -22.96
C ARG A 264 -0.38 -6.13 -21.53
N VAL A 265 0.11 -6.99 -20.63
CA VAL A 265 0.37 -6.62 -19.24
C VAL A 265 1.88 -6.66 -19.01
N CYS A 266 2.49 -5.51 -18.76
CA CYS A 266 3.91 -5.38 -18.44
C CYS A 266 4.06 -5.34 -16.92
N ILE A 267 4.84 -6.25 -16.33
CA ILE A 267 4.94 -6.41 -14.88
C ILE A 267 6.37 -6.12 -14.40
N ASN A 268 6.47 -5.20 -13.44
CA ASN A 268 7.63 -5.00 -12.59
C ASN A 268 7.15 -4.63 -11.18
N SER A 269 6.79 -5.65 -10.39
CA SER A 269 6.12 -5.47 -9.11
C SER A 269 6.58 -6.49 -8.08
N ALA A 270 6.72 -6.01 -6.84
CA ALA A 270 7.00 -6.81 -5.67
C ALA A 270 5.75 -7.53 -5.09
N GLY A 271 4.56 -7.22 -5.60
CA GLY A 271 3.29 -7.71 -5.10
C GLY A 271 2.57 -6.70 -4.22
N GLY A 272 1.76 -7.20 -3.28
CA GLY A 272 0.86 -6.40 -2.46
C GLY A 272 -0.34 -7.23 -2.02
N ASP A 273 -1.55 -6.69 -2.16
CA ASP A 273 -2.79 -7.35 -1.76
C ASP A 273 -3.14 -8.56 -2.65
N ALA A 274 -3.33 -9.72 -2.01
CA ALA A 274 -3.58 -10.98 -2.70
C ALA A 274 -5.01 -11.06 -3.30
N PHE A 275 -5.99 -10.45 -2.65
CA PHE A 275 -7.38 -10.45 -3.13
C PHE A 275 -7.54 -9.55 -4.36
N GLU A 276 -6.90 -8.38 -4.36
CA GLU A 276 -6.82 -7.49 -5.53
C GLU A 276 -6.08 -8.15 -6.69
N ALA A 277 -4.99 -8.89 -6.43
CA ALA A 277 -4.33 -9.65 -7.49
C ALA A 277 -5.26 -10.71 -8.11
N ILE A 278 -6.03 -11.45 -7.30
CA ILE A 278 -7.03 -12.41 -7.79
C ILE A 278 -8.15 -11.69 -8.56
N ALA A 279 -8.59 -10.53 -8.09
CA ALA A 279 -9.60 -9.74 -8.78
C ALA A 279 -9.10 -9.24 -10.15
N ILE A 280 -7.87 -8.72 -10.23
CA ILE A 280 -7.21 -8.33 -11.47
C ILE A 280 -7.09 -9.53 -12.41
N TYR A 281 -6.61 -10.67 -11.91
CA TYR A 281 -6.55 -11.92 -12.67
C TYR A 281 -7.90 -12.25 -13.29
N ASN A 282 -8.99 -12.21 -12.50
CA ASN A 282 -10.33 -12.52 -12.97
C ASN A 282 -10.84 -11.51 -14.00
N VAL A 283 -10.57 -10.21 -13.83
CA VAL A 283 -10.91 -9.18 -14.83
C VAL A 283 -10.22 -9.45 -16.16
N LEU A 284 -8.92 -9.76 -16.13
CA LEU A 284 -8.14 -10.06 -17.33
C LEU A 284 -8.60 -11.34 -18.04
N ARG A 285 -8.98 -12.38 -17.28
CA ARG A 285 -9.52 -13.63 -17.86
C ARG A 285 -10.94 -13.48 -18.39
N ALA A 286 -11.77 -12.64 -17.77
CA ALA A 286 -13.18 -12.49 -18.12
C ALA A 286 -13.44 -11.63 -19.37
N GLN A 287 -12.50 -10.75 -19.77
CA GLN A 287 -12.73 -9.82 -20.89
C GLN A 287 -12.74 -10.50 -22.28
N GLY A 288 -12.29 -11.76 -22.39
CA GLY A 288 -12.52 -12.61 -23.56
C GLY A 288 -11.59 -12.38 -24.77
N ARG A 289 -10.63 -11.46 -24.71
CA ARG A 289 -9.58 -11.26 -25.72
C ARG A 289 -8.24 -11.85 -25.25
N PRO A 290 -7.27 -12.11 -26.15
CA PRO A 290 -5.96 -12.63 -25.74
C PRO A 290 -5.24 -11.69 -24.77
N VAL A 291 -4.61 -12.26 -23.74
CA VAL A 291 -3.81 -11.55 -22.74
C VAL A 291 -2.34 -11.99 -22.86
N ALA A 292 -1.46 -11.08 -23.23
CA ALA A 292 -0.02 -11.31 -23.25
C ALA A 292 0.66 -10.63 -22.05
N VAL A 293 1.26 -11.41 -21.16
CA VAL A 293 2.04 -10.90 -20.03
C VAL A 293 3.51 -10.85 -20.40
N ARG A 294 4.18 -9.76 -20.03
CA ARG A 294 5.64 -9.63 -20.09
C ARG A 294 6.15 -9.23 -18.71
N VAL A 295 7.06 -10.01 -18.15
CA VAL A 295 7.78 -9.65 -16.92
C VAL A 295 9.04 -8.93 -17.34
N ASP A 296 9.13 -7.65 -16.98
CA ASP A 296 10.22 -6.76 -17.39
C ASP A 296 11.37 -6.75 -16.39
N GLY A 297 11.11 -7.08 -15.12
CA GLY A 297 12.15 -7.28 -14.12
C GLY A 297 11.74 -8.25 -13.02
N LEU A 298 10.65 -7.94 -12.33
CA LEU A 298 10.16 -8.71 -11.18
C LEU A 298 8.66 -8.96 -11.22
N ALA A 299 8.25 -10.19 -10.94
CA ALA A 299 6.87 -10.54 -10.59
C ALA A 299 6.86 -11.34 -9.28
N ALA A 300 6.82 -10.66 -8.13
CA ALA A 300 6.85 -11.30 -6.82
C ALA A 300 5.50 -11.27 -6.11
N SER A 301 5.25 -12.27 -5.25
CA SER A 301 4.07 -12.33 -4.40
C SER A 301 2.78 -12.15 -5.23
N ALA A 302 1.87 -11.26 -4.85
CA ALA A 302 0.63 -10.97 -5.56
C ALA A 302 0.82 -10.66 -7.07
N ALA A 303 1.98 -10.12 -7.49
CA ALA A 303 2.25 -9.84 -8.90
C ALA A 303 2.45 -11.10 -9.74
N SER A 304 2.96 -12.16 -9.13
CA SER A 304 3.04 -13.47 -9.78
C SER A 304 1.64 -14.04 -10.04
N ILE A 305 0.65 -13.79 -9.18
CA ILE A 305 -0.75 -14.19 -9.40
C ILE A 305 -1.32 -13.46 -10.63
N VAL A 306 -1.12 -12.13 -10.72
CA VAL A 306 -1.54 -11.34 -11.88
C VAL A 306 -0.90 -11.86 -13.17
N ALA A 307 0.39 -12.20 -13.13
CA ALA A 307 1.10 -12.77 -14.27
C ALA A 307 0.44 -14.05 -14.78
N MET A 308 -0.15 -14.86 -13.91
CA MET A 308 -0.83 -16.10 -14.30
C MET A 308 -2.09 -15.88 -15.15
N ALA A 309 -2.57 -14.64 -15.32
CA ALA A 309 -3.72 -14.35 -16.19
C ALA A 309 -3.39 -14.47 -17.69
N GLY A 310 -2.11 -14.34 -18.07
CA GLY A 310 -1.68 -14.28 -19.47
C GLY A 310 -1.82 -15.59 -20.22
N ASP A 311 -2.41 -15.58 -21.41
CA ASP A 311 -2.36 -16.73 -22.32
C ASP A 311 -0.90 -17.05 -22.73
N THR A 312 -0.12 -15.99 -22.98
CA THR A 312 1.34 -16.04 -23.12
C THR A 312 2.00 -15.25 -22.01
N ILE A 313 3.04 -15.80 -21.39
CA ILE A 313 3.82 -15.15 -20.33
C ILE A 313 5.29 -15.19 -20.75
N VAL A 314 5.83 -14.04 -21.11
CA VAL A 314 7.23 -13.89 -21.54
C VAL A 314 8.03 -13.29 -20.40
N MET A 315 9.15 -13.92 -20.05
CA MET A 315 10.10 -13.38 -19.08
C MET A 315 11.44 -13.09 -19.76
N GLY A 316 12.02 -11.92 -19.52
CA GLY A 316 13.41 -11.68 -19.91
C GLY A 316 14.37 -12.61 -19.18
N SER A 317 15.47 -13.03 -19.82
CA SER A 317 16.44 -13.97 -19.23
C SER A 317 17.04 -13.52 -17.88
N ASN A 318 17.02 -12.22 -17.58
CA ASN A 318 17.50 -11.59 -16.34
C ASN A 318 16.40 -11.41 -15.26
N CYS A 319 15.13 -11.72 -15.57
CA CYS A 319 13.97 -11.48 -14.71
C CYS A 319 13.82 -12.53 -13.59
N LEU A 320 13.03 -12.15 -12.57
CA LEU A 320 12.66 -13.02 -11.45
C LEU A 320 11.15 -13.12 -11.26
N MET A 321 10.72 -14.27 -10.77
CA MET A 321 9.40 -14.48 -10.18
C MET A 321 9.55 -15.04 -8.77
N MET A 322 8.67 -14.63 -7.85
CA MET A 322 8.63 -15.18 -6.49
C MET A 322 7.20 -15.57 -6.12
N ILE A 323 7.04 -16.77 -5.56
CA ILE A 323 5.78 -17.25 -4.99
C ILE A 323 5.97 -17.63 -3.51
N HIS A 324 4.97 -17.34 -2.69
CA HIS A 324 4.96 -17.65 -1.27
C HIS A 324 3.53 -17.73 -0.73
N ASN A 325 3.35 -18.23 0.49
CA ASN A 325 2.04 -18.30 1.15
C ASN A 325 1.48 -16.92 1.47
N ALA A 326 0.16 -16.84 1.68
CA ALA A 326 -0.46 -15.63 2.18
C ALA A 326 0.14 -15.26 3.55
N SER A 327 0.32 -13.97 3.79
CA SER A 327 0.89 -13.46 5.03
C SER A 327 0.06 -12.29 5.54
N ASP A 328 -0.30 -12.31 6.81
CA ASP A 328 -0.98 -11.21 7.49
C ASP A 328 -0.56 -11.16 8.98
N GLY A 329 -0.89 -10.07 9.67
CA GLY A 329 -0.70 -9.89 11.10
C GLY A 329 -1.98 -10.20 11.89
N CYS A 330 -1.82 -10.82 13.06
CA CYS A 330 -2.91 -10.97 14.03
C CYS A 330 -2.47 -10.40 15.39
N TYR A 331 -3.39 -9.73 16.07
CA TYR A 331 -3.27 -9.40 17.49
C TYR A 331 -4.59 -9.75 18.16
N GLY A 332 -4.52 -10.52 19.24
CA GLY A 332 -5.69 -11.04 19.92
C GLY A 332 -5.38 -12.21 20.84
N THR A 333 -6.42 -12.89 21.27
CA THR A 333 -6.41 -14.15 22.01
C THR A 333 -5.81 -15.30 21.17
N ALA A 334 -5.51 -16.42 21.83
CA ALA A 334 -4.99 -17.61 21.15
C ALA A 334 -5.97 -18.14 20.09
N ASP A 335 -7.28 -18.06 20.36
CA ASP A 335 -8.32 -18.53 19.42
C ASP A 335 -8.37 -17.65 18.16
N GLU A 336 -8.20 -16.34 18.29
CA GLU A 336 -8.12 -15.42 17.14
C GLU A 336 -6.86 -15.67 16.29
N HIS A 337 -5.73 -15.98 16.94
CA HIS A 337 -4.51 -16.37 16.20
C HIS A 337 -4.70 -17.69 15.45
N ALA A 338 -5.35 -18.68 16.07
CA ALA A 338 -5.66 -19.94 15.40
C ALA A 338 -6.62 -19.73 14.21
N ALA A 339 -7.65 -18.91 14.39
CA ALA A 339 -8.59 -18.56 13.31
C ALA A 339 -7.91 -17.81 12.15
N MET A 340 -6.96 -16.91 12.46
CA MET A 340 -6.16 -16.24 11.42
C MET A 340 -5.27 -17.24 10.68
N ALA A 341 -4.62 -18.18 11.38
CA ALA A 341 -3.82 -19.22 10.75
C ALA A 341 -4.66 -20.06 9.77
N ASP A 342 -5.85 -20.51 10.19
CA ASP A 342 -6.77 -21.27 9.33
C ASP A 342 -7.22 -20.46 8.10
N ALA A 343 -7.45 -19.15 8.27
CA ALA A 343 -7.78 -18.25 7.17
C ALA A 343 -6.62 -18.11 6.18
N LEU A 344 -5.39 -17.92 6.66
CA LEU A 344 -4.20 -17.84 5.82
C LEU A 344 -3.92 -19.14 5.06
N ASP A 345 -4.15 -20.29 5.67
CA ASP A 345 -4.05 -21.60 5.01
C ASP A 345 -5.09 -21.74 3.88
N THR A 346 -6.32 -21.28 4.14
CA THR A 346 -7.40 -21.28 3.14
C THR A 346 -7.05 -20.37 1.95
N ILE A 347 -6.57 -19.16 2.22
CA ILE A 347 -6.16 -18.21 1.17
C ILE A 347 -4.95 -18.76 0.40
N SER A 348 -3.96 -19.31 1.09
CA SER A 348 -2.76 -19.90 0.45
C SER A 348 -3.14 -21.05 -0.48
N THR A 349 -4.09 -21.90 -0.06
CA THR A 349 -4.61 -22.99 -0.90
C THR A 349 -5.31 -22.45 -2.15
N ALA A 350 -6.10 -21.38 -2.02
CA ALA A 350 -6.76 -20.75 -3.16
C ALA A 350 -5.75 -20.11 -4.15
N ILE A 351 -4.71 -19.45 -3.62
CA ILE A 351 -3.62 -18.90 -4.44
C ILE A 351 -2.87 -20.04 -5.15
N ALA A 352 -2.54 -21.12 -4.43
CA ALA A 352 -1.85 -22.28 -4.97
C ALA A 352 -2.61 -22.89 -6.17
N GLN A 353 -3.94 -22.89 -6.13
CA GLN A 353 -4.75 -23.37 -7.25
C GLN A 353 -4.49 -22.59 -8.55
N THR A 354 -4.23 -21.29 -8.47
CA THR A 354 -3.88 -20.46 -9.64
C THR A 354 -2.59 -20.96 -10.30
N TYR A 355 -1.58 -21.32 -9.49
CA TYR A 355 -0.33 -21.87 -10.00
C TYR A 355 -0.47 -23.31 -10.47
N VAL A 356 -1.29 -24.13 -9.82
CA VAL A 356 -1.62 -25.50 -10.29
C VAL A 356 -2.25 -25.42 -11.68
N ASP A 357 -3.22 -24.52 -11.86
CA ASP A 357 -3.90 -24.34 -13.14
C ASP A 357 -2.95 -23.89 -14.24
N ARG A 358 -1.96 -23.06 -13.92
CA ARG A 358 -0.91 -22.63 -14.86
C ARG A 358 0.08 -23.74 -15.16
N THR A 359 0.77 -24.23 -14.14
CA THR A 359 1.95 -25.09 -14.24
C THR A 359 1.60 -26.55 -14.52
N LYS A 360 0.36 -26.96 -14.21
CA LYS A 360 -0.10 -28.36 -14.18
C LYS A 360 0.66 -29.23 -13.19
N MET A 361 1.44 -28.64 -12.29
CA MET A 361 2.09 -29.35 -11.20
C MET A 361 1.06 -29.83 -10.16
N PRO A 362 1.31 -30.95 -9.45
CA PRO A 362 0.45 -31.36 -8.35
C PRO A 362 0.36 -30.28 -7.27
N MET A 363 -0.82 -30.12 -6.65
CA MET A 363 -1.04 -29.15 -5.57
C MET A 363 0.04 -29.22 -4.48
N ALA A 364 0.37 -30.42 -4.02
CA ALA A 364 1.41 -30.61 -3.00
C ALA A 364 2.81 -30.12 -3.43
N SER A 365 3.13 -30.15 -4.73
CA SER A 365 4.39 -29.63 -5.25
C SER A 365 4.39 -28.11 -5.31
N VAL A 366 3.28 -27.50 -5.71
CA VAL A 366 3.11 -26.04 -5.68
C VAL A 366 3.15 -25.53 -4.24
N GLN A 367 2.44 -26.19 -3.32
CA GLN A 367 2.43 -25.83 -1.90
C GLN A 367 3.84 -25.81 -1.31
N LYS A 368 4.67 -26.82 -1.60
CA LYS A 368 6.07 -26.83 -1.17
C LYS A 368 6.89 -25.66 -1.70
N LEU A 369 6.61 -25.18 -2.91
CA LEU A 369 7.27 -23.99 -3.44
C LEU A 369 6.82 -22.72 -2.71
N MET A 370 5.53 -22.62 -2.39
CA MET A 370 4.99 -21.49 -1.64
C MET A 370 5.47 -21.47 -0.18
N ASP A 371 5.48 -22.62 0.50
CA ASP A 371 6.00 -22.78 1.87
C ASP A 371 7.47 -22.34 1.98
N ALA A 372 8.24 -22.59 0.92
CA ALA A 372 9.66 -22.25 0.87
C ALA A 372 9.94 -20.78 0.51
N GLU A 373 8.92 -19.98 0.19
CA GLU A 373 9.09 -18.65 -0.42
C GLU A 373 10.07 -18.72 -1.62
N THR A 374 9.63 -19.38 -2.68
CA THR A 374 10.53 -19.74 -3.78
C THR A 374 10.73 -18.59 -4.75
N TRP A 375 12.00 -18.26 -4.97
CA TRP A 375 12.48 -17.35 -6.00
C TRP A 375 12.97 -18.13 -7.22
N MET A 376 12.53 -17.73 -8.41
CA MET A 376 12.79 -18.42 -9.67
C MET A 376 13.30 -17.43 -10.72
N ASN A 377 14.34 -17.79 -11.45
CA ASN A 377 14.71 -17.06 -12.67
C ASN A 377 13.81 -17.46 -13.85
N ALA A 378 13.94 -16.77 -14.98
CA ALA A 378 13.11 -17.04 -16.16
C ALA A 378 13.23 -18.49 -16.69
N ALA A 379 14.41 -19.10 -16.63
CA ALA A 379 14.61 -20.50 -17.05
C ALA A 379 13.92 -21.49 -16.11
N ASP A 380 13.99 -21.25 -14.79
CA ASP A 380 13.27 -22.04 -13.79
C ASP A 380 11.76 -21.90 -13.96
N CYS A 381 11.28 -20.68 -14.23
CA CYS A 381 9.87 -20.41 -14.50
C CYS A 381 9.39 -21.16 -15.74
N LEU A 382 10.18 -21.19 -16.81
CA LEU A 382 9.85 -21.93 -18.02
C LEU A 382 9.81 -23.44 -17.73
N ALA A 383 10.84 -23.96 -17.07
CA ALA A 383 10.96 -25.39 -16.75
C ALA A 383 9.83 -25.89 -15.84
N LYS A 384 9.31 -25.03 -14.95
CA LYS A 384 8.21 -25.32 -14.04
C LYS A 384 6.83 -24.89 -14.59
N GLY A 385 6.77 -24.29 -15.78
CA GLY A 385 5.53 -23.89 -16.44
C GLY A 385 4.90 -22.59 -15.93
N PHE A 386 5.60 -21.77 -15.15
CA PHE A 386 5.13 -20.44 -14.71
C PHE A 386 5.17 -19.41 -15.83
N CYS A 387 6.07 -19.55 -16.80
CA CYS A 387 6.08 -18.75 -18.02
C CYS A 387 6.04 -19.65 -19.26
N THR A 388 5.61 -19.07 -20.39
CA THR A 388 5.51 -19.80 -21.67
C THR A 388 6.79 -19.66 -22.48
N GLU A 389 7.49 -18.53 -22.35
CA GLU A 389 8.68 -18.22 -23.14
C GLU A 389 9.69 -17.40 -22.34
N VAL A 390 10.97 -17.57 -22.69
CA VAL A 390 12.06 -16.72 -22.21
C VAL A 390 12.58 -15.91 -23.39
N SER A 391 12.50 -14.58 -23.31
CA SER A 391 13.11 -13.71 -24.30
C SER A 391 14.57 -13.44 -23.95
N ALA A 392 15.41 -13.28 -24.99
CA ALA A 392 16.71 -12.66 -24.80
C ALA A 392 16.51 -11.27 -24.19
N ALA A 393 17.39 -10.86 -23.26
CA ALA A 393 17.35 -9.52 -22.69
C ALA A 393 17.21 -8.49 -23.82
N ALA A 394 16.20 -7.62 -23.72
CA ALA A 394 16.01 -6.57 -24.70
C ALA A 394 17.27 -5.70 -24.75
N LYS A 395 17.82 -5.44 -25.94
CA LYS A 395 18.82 -4.38 -26.06
C LYS A 395 18.12 -3.06 -25.68
N PRO A 396 18.66 -2.29 -24.72
CA PRO A 396 18.10 -0.99 -24.40
C PRO A 396 18.05 -0.13 -25.67
N ALA A 397 16.98 0.65 -25.82
CA ALA A 397 16.90 1.66 -26.87
C ALA A 397 18.07 2.65 -26.68
N GLU A 398 18.77 3.00 -27.76
CA GLU A 398 19.89 3.94 -27.68
C GLU A 398 19.40 5.31 -27.18
N GLY A 399 19.75 5.68 -25.94
CA GLY A 399 19.54 7.04 -25.41
C GLY A 399 18.89 7.17 -24.04
N ASP A 400 18.38 6.08 -23.44
CA ASP A 400 17.85 6.10 -22.06
C ASP A 400 18.95 5.76 -21.03
N GLU A 401 18.85 6.33 -19.83
CA GLU A 401 19.70 5.95 -18.68
C GLU A 401 19.54 4.44 -18.40
N ASP A 402 20.59 3.77 -17.89
CA ASP A 402 20.68 2.31 -17.83
C ASP A 402 19.43 1.67 -17.17
N PRO A 403 18.52 1.05 -17.97
CA PRO A 403 17.23 0.60 -17.48
C PRO A 403 17.37 -0.52 -16.44
N GLU A 404 18.45 -1.32 -16.51
CA GLU A 404 18.67 -2.42 -15.56
C GLU A 404 19.02 -1.89 -14.16
N GLU A 405 19.79 -0.79 -14.04
CA GLU A 405 20.11 -0.16 -12.75
C GLU A 405 18.88 0.51 -12.13
N GLU A 406 18.05 1.21 -12.92
CA GLU A 406 16.85 1.87 -12.43
C GLU A 406 15.79 0.85 -11.99
N MET A 407 15.64 -0.25 -12.75
CA MET A 407 14.69 -1.33 -12.43
C MET A 407 15.11 -2.16 -11.20
N LEU A 408 16.41 -2.42 -11.05
CA LEU A 408 16.95 -3.07 -9.85
C LEU A 408 16.79 -2.17 -8.63
N ALA A 409 17.05 -0.86 -8.77
CA ALA A 409 16.83 0.11 -7.71
C ALA A 409 15.36 0.20 -7.29
N MET A 410 14.41 0.13 -8.23
CA MET A 410 12.97 0.09 -7.91
C MET A 410 12.58 -1.17 -7.14
N ALA A 411 13.01 -2.36 -7.59
CA ALA A 411 12.80 -3.61 -6.87
C ALA A 411 13.39 -3.55 -5.46
N GLN A 412 14.63 -3.08 -5.31
CA GLN A 412 15.32 -2.93 -4.02
C GLN A 412 14.69 -1.86 -3.11
N SER A 413 14.05 -0.84 -3.70
CA SER A 413 13.32 0.21 -2.97
C SER A 413 11.91 -0.20 -2.53
N SER A 414 11.35 -1.28 -3.10
CA SER A 414 10.03 -1.77 -2.72
C SER A 414 10.05 -2.25 -1.26
N ARG A 415 9.22 -1.59 -0.44
CA ARG A 415 9.06 -1.92 0.99
C ARG A 415 8.58 -3.36 1.18
N SER A 416 7.81 -3.87 0.23
CA SER A 416 7.24 -5.22 0.20
C SER A 416 8.35 -6.28 0.12
N LEU A 417 9.42 -6.06 -0.66
CA LEU A 417 10.53 -7.02 -0.76
C LEU A 417 11.29 -7.21 0.54
N GLN A 418 11.52 -6.14 1.30
CA GLN A 418 12.30 -6.19 2.55
C GLN A 418 11.58 -6.93 3.70
N ALA A 419 10.30 -7.26 3.54
CA ALA A 419 9.51 -7.98 4.55
C ALA A 419 9.60 -9.51 4.42
N HIS A 420 10.13 -10.01 3.30
CA HIS A 420 10.20 -11.45 2.99
C HIS A 420 11.46 -12.13 3.56
N ARG A 421 11.37 -13.43 3.87
CA ARG A 421 12.40 -14.16 4.64
C ARG A 421 13.58 -14.62 3.78
N ASN A 422 13.32 -15.02 2.53
CA ASN A 422 14.26 -15.71 1.65
C ASN A 422 14.66 -14.89 0.42
N VAL A 423 14.61 -13.56 0.53
CA VAL A 423 15.00 -12.65 -0.55
C VAL A 423 16.44 -12.94 -1.01
N PRO A 424 16.71 -13.12 -2.33
CA PRO A 424 18.06 -13.32 -2.86
C PRO A 424 18.99 -12.15 -2.51
N GLU A 425 20.26 -12.44 -2.18
CA GLU A 425 21.25 -11.41 -1.77
C GLU A 425 21.40 -10.26 -2.78
N ARG A 426 21.28 -10.55 -4.08
CA ARG A 426 21.33 -9.52 -5.14
C ARG A 426 20.20 -8.48 -5.06
N LEU A 427 19.09 -8.82 -4.41
CA LEU A 427 17.94 -7.93 -4.19
C LEU A 427 17.95 -7.27 -2.79
N LYS A 428 18.86 -7.68 -1.90
CA LYS A 428 18.98 -7.15 -0.53
C LYS A 428 19.93 -5.95 -0.43
N ALA A 429 20.88 -5.79 -1.36
CA ALA A 429 21.83 -4.69 -1.34
C ALA A 429 21.14 -3.35 -1.68
N PRO A 430 21.47 -2.24 -0.99
CA PRO A 430 21.01 -0.93 -1.42
C PRO A 430 21.62 -0.61 -2.80
N ALA A 431 20.80 -0.14 -3.74
CA ALA A 431 21.26 0.34 -5.04
C ALA A 431 22.43 1.31 -4.83
N VAL A 432 23.61 0.99 -5.36
CA VAL A 432 24.72 1.94 -5.44
C VAL A 432 24.38 2.91 -6.56
N VAL A 433 23.49 3.86 -6.29
CA VAL A 433 23.20 4.94 -7.22
C VAL A 433 24.43 5.84 -7.25
N ARG A 434 25.25 5.71 -8.30
CA ARG A 434 26.27 6.73 -8.61
C ARG A 434 25.53 7.97 -9.07
N VAL A 435 25.29 8.90 -8.16
CA VAL A 435 24.78 10.23 -8.51
C VAL A 435 25.80 10.88 -9.46
N PRO A 436 25.44 11.21 -10.72
CA PRO A 436 26.34 11.94 -11.61
C PRO A 436 26.70 13.26 -10.95
N SER A 437 27.96 13.69 -11.09
CA SER A 437 28.33 15.03 -10.62
C SER A 437 27.45 16.09 -11.31
N VAL A 438 27.16 17.17 -10.60
CA VAL A 438 26.38 18.31 -11.12
C VAL A 438 26.94 18.79 -12.47
N ASP A 439 28.25 18.69 -12.64
CA ASP A 439 28.95 19.02 -13.88
C ASP A 439 28.56 18.09 -15.05
N ALA A 440 28.50 16.77 -14.84
CA ALA A 440 28.11 15.81 -15.87
C ALA A 440 26.64 16.00 -16.31
N ALA A 441 25.74 16.32 -15.38
CA ALA A 441 24.34 16.60 -15.67
C ALA A 441 24.16 17.91 -16.47
N LEU A 442 24.93 18.94 -16.14
CA LEU A 442 24.94 20.22 -16.87
C LEU A 442 25.51 20.07 -18.28
N GLU A 443 26.52 19.22 -18.46
CA GLU A 443 27.16 18.96 -19.75
C GLU A 443 26.21 18.21 -20.70
N SER A 444 25.53 17.17 -20.20
CA SER A 444 24.49 16.44 -20.95
C SER A 444 23.32 17.35 -21.35
N ARG A 445 22.91 18.27 -20.46
CA ARG A 445 21.85 19.26 -20.76
C ARG A 445 22.30 20.27 -21.82
N ARG A 446 23.55 20.72 -21.78
CA ARG A 446 24.15 21.60 -22.81
C ARG A 446 24.24 20.91 -24.16
N GLN A 447 24.57 19.63 -24.18
CA GLN A 447 24.66 18.82 -25.41
C GLN A 447 23.29 18.65 -26.07
N ARG A 448 22.25 18.36 -25.27
CA ARG A 448 20.86 18.26 -25.75
C ARG A 448 20.31 19.58 -26.29
N LEU A 449 20.64 20.70 -25.63
CA LEU A 449 20.27 22.04 -26.12
C LEU A 449 20.99 22.42 -27.42
N ARG A 450 22.25 22.04 -27.58
CA ARG A 450 22.99 22.25 -28.84
C ARG A 450 22.40 21.45 -30.01
N LEU A 451 21.97 20.21 -29.77
CA LEU A 451 21.32 19.37 -30.78
C LEU A 451 19.93 19.88 -31.15
N ALA A 452 19.19 20.46 -30.21
CA ALA A 452 17.87 21.06 -30.45
C ALA A 452 17.94 22.39 -31.21
N MET A 453 19.05 23.13 -31.11
CA MET A 453 19.28 24.39 -31.83
C MET A 453 19.91 24.20 -33.22
N ALA A 454 20.30 22.98 -33.58
CA ALA A 454 20.89 22.62 -34.88
C ALA A 454 19.85 22.02 -35.87
N ARG A 455 18.57 22.02 -35.51
CA ARG A 455 17.41 21.77 -36.39
C ARG A 455 16.63 23.06 -36.55
#